data_AF-A0AAI8QF42-F1
#
_entry.id   AF-A0AAI8QF42-F1
#
_cell.length_a   1.000
_cell.length_b   1.000
_cell.length_c   1.000
_cell.angle_alpha   90.00
_cell.angle_beta   90.00
_cell.angle_gamma   90.00
#
_symmetry.space_group_name_H-M   'P 1'
#
loop_
_entity.id
_entity.type
_entity.pdbx_description
1 polymer ?
#
loop_
_entity_poly.entity_id
_entity_poly.type
_entity_poly.pdbx_seq_one_letter_code
_entity_poly.pdbx_strand_id
1 'polypeptide(L)' 'MEHRGVSFSIIEMRYLSGWQWTVGKGRTVSVGVCGTRADAIRQARTFIDAIMDWAA' A
#
# COMPACT_ATOMS: atom_id res chain seq x y z
N MET A 1 -4.89 -3.68 -7.33
CA MET A 1 -5.24 -2.26 -7.61
C MET A 1 -4.01 -1.57 -8.17
N GLU A 2 -4.14 -0.47 -8.89
CA GLU A 2 -2.99 0.24 -9.49
C GLU A 2 -3.05 1.74 -9.17
N HIS A 3 -1.90 2.37 -8.92
CA HIS A 3 -1.74 3.82 -8.77
C HIS A 3 -0.39 4.24 -9.37
N ARG A 4 -0.37 5.24 -10.27
CA ARG A 4 0.84 5.73 -10.98
C ARG A 4 1.70 4.60 -11.59
N GLY A 5 1.06 3.58 -12.15
CA GLY A 5 1.75 2.43 -12.76
C GLY A 5 2.34 1.42 -11.77
N VAL A 6 2.07 1.56 -10.47
CA VAL A 6 2.50 0.62 -9.42
C VAL A 6 1.30 -0.17 -8.92
N SER A 7 1.42 -1.50 -8.95
CA SER A 7 0.39 -2.40 -8.43
C SER A 7 0.48 -2.53 -6.91
N PHE A 8 -0.68 -2.49 -6.26
CA PHE A 8 -0.82 -2.69 -4.83
C PHE A 8 -2.04 -3.53 -4.48
N SER A 9 -1.95 -4.21 -3.33
CA SER A 9 -2.97 -5.12 -2.80
C SER A 9 -3.42 -4.66 -1.42
N ILE A 10 -4.70 -4.82 -1.14
CA ILE A 10 -5.31 -4.50 0.16
C ILE A 10 -6.01 -5.76 0.64
N ILE A 11 -5.68 -6.23 1.84
CA ILE A 11 -6.19 -7.47 2.42
C ILE A 11 -6.73 -7.18 3.81
N GLU A 12 -7.91 -7.70 4.12
CA GLU A 12 -8.47 -7.68 5.47
C GLU A 12 -7.81 -8.76 6.32
N MET A 13 -7.30 -8.38 7.48
CA MET A 13 -6.66 -9.27 8.43
C MET A 13 -7.65 -9.75 9.48
N ARG A 14 -7.96 -11.05 9.43
CA ARG A 14 -8.88 -11.70 10.39
C ARG A 14 -8.42 -11.65 11.84
N TYR A 15 -7.12 -11.61 12.12
CA TYR A 15 -6.57 -11.76 13.48
C TYR A 15 -6.55 -10.45 14.30
N LEU A 16 -6.74 -9.29 13.67
CA LEU A 16 -6.63 -7.98 14.34
C LEU A 16 -7.72 -6.97 13.94
N SER A 17 -8.76 -7.41 13.23
CA SER A 17 -9.79 -6.51 12.63
C SER A 17 -9.17 -5.33 11.89
N GLY A 18 -8.08 -5.60 11.16
CA GLY A 18 -7.25 -4.59 10.52
C GLY A 18 -7.17 -4.77 9.02
N TRP A 19 -6.62 -3.79 8.35
CA TRP A 19 -6.39 -3.78 6.92
C TRP A 19 -4.91 -3.66 6.65
N GLN A 20 -4.39 -4.59 5.85
CA GLN A 20 -3.02 -4.57 5.38
C GLN A 20 -2.99 -4.08 3.93
N TRP A 21 -2.04 -3.21 3.64
CA TRP A 21 -1.71 -2.85 2.27
C TRP A 21 -0.31 -3.36 1.92
N THR A 22 -0.14 -3.79 0.67
CA THR A 22 1.12 -4.28 0.12
C THR A 22 1.38 -3.57 -1.21
N VAL A 23 2.53 -2.91 -1.33
CA VAL A 23 3.00 -2.26 -2.57
C VAL A 23 4.23 -3.00 -3.07
N GLY A 24 4.20 -3.45 -4.32
CA GLY A 24 5.36 -4.06 -4.98
C GLY A 24 5.90 -3.16 -6.09
N LYS A 25 7.19 -2.81 -6.04
CA LYS A 25 7.89 -2.09 -7.11
C LYS A 25 9.23 -2.79 -7.40
N GLY A 26 9.28 -3.51 -8.52
CA GLY A 26 10.46 -4.31 -8.90
C GLY A 26 10.73 -5.44 -7.90
N ARG A 27 11.91 -5.42 -7.25
CA ARG A 27 12.30 -6.37 -6.19
C ARG A 27 11.86 -5.95 -4.79
N THR A 28 11.40 -4.71 -4.62
CA THR A 28 11.03 -4.19 -3.30
C THR A 28 9.56 -4.42 -3.03
N VAL A 29 9.25 -4.98 -1.87
CA VAL A 29 7.89 -5.15 -1.36
C VAL A 29 7.79 -4.39 -0.05
N SER A 30 6.80 -3.50 0.05
CA SER A 30 6.51 -2.73 1.26
C SER A 30 5.11 -3.07 1.76
N VAL A 31 4.98 -3.18 3.08
CA VAL A 31 3.74 -3.57 3.76
C VAL A 31 3.43 -2.60 4.88
N GLY A 32 2.16 -2.29 5.07
CA GLY A 32 1.67 -1.52 6.20
C GLY A 32 0.31 -2.01 6.68
N VAL A 33 0.02 -1.77 7.96
CA VAL A 33 -1.22 -2.19 8.63
C VAL A 33 -1.92 -0.96 9.20
N CYS A 34 -3.26 -0.94 9.12
CA CYS A 34 -4.09 0.15 9.62
C CYS A 34 -5.49 -0.33 9.99
N GLY A 35 -6.25 0.49 10.71
CA GLY A 35 -7.55 0.10 11.26
C GLY A 35 -8.69 0.05 10.23
N THR A 36 -8.57 0.72 9.09
CA THR A 36 -9.64 0.82 8.10
C THR A 36 -9.16 0.55 6.68
N ARG A 37 -10.05 0.04 5.82
CA ARG A 37 -9.77 -0.16 4.39
C ARG A 37 -9.40 1.16 3.70
N ALA A 38 -10.08 2.24 4.08
CA ALA A 38 -9.88 3.56 3.50
C ALA A 38 -8.47 4.09 3.83
N ASP A 39 -8.02 3.93 5.07
CA ASP A 39 -6.65 4.27 5.45
C ASP A 39 -5.63 3.40 4.75
N ALA A 40 -5.91 2.11 4.54
CA ALA A 40 -5.00 1.21 3.84
C ALA A 40 -4.75 1.67 2.40
N ILE A 41 -5.83 2.04 1.71
CA ILE A 41 -5.75 2.59 0.35
C ILE A 41 -5.02 3.94 0.35
N ARG A 42 -5.34 4.83 1.29
CA ARG A 42 -4.71 6.15 1.39
C ARG A 42 -3.20 6.03 1.63
N GLN A 43 -2.80 5.23 2.61
CA GLN A 43 -1.39 5.01 2.94
C GLN A 43 -0.63 4.35 1.79
N ALA A 44 -1.21 3.34 1.13
CA ALA A 44 -0.60 2.70 -0.03
C ALA A 44 -0.35 3.71 -1.16
N ARG A 45 -1.32 4.58 -1.47
CA ARG A 45 -1.17 5.62 -2.48
C ARG A 45 -0.13 6.66 -2.09
N THR A 46 -0.17 7.17 -0.86
CA THR A 46 0.83 8.12 -0.34
C THR A 46 2.23 7.53 -0.39
N PHE A 47 2.39 6.25 -0.06
CA PHE A 47 3.68 5.57 -0.18
C PHE A 47 4.14 5.48 -1.63
N ILE A 48 3.25 5.12 -2.56
CA ILE A 48 3.55 5.10 -4.00
C ILE A 48 3.97 6.49 -4.49
N ASP A 49 3.28 7.55 -4.06
CA ASP A 49 3.64 8.92 -4.43
C ASP A 49 5.04 9.27 -3.92
N ALA A 50 5.35 8.97 -2.66
CA ALA A 50 6.65 9.22 -2.07
C ALA A 50 7.80 8.49 -2.79
N ILE A 51 7.64 7.21 -3.13
CA ILE A 51 8.69 6.44 -3.84
C ILE A 51 8.84 6.80 -5.33
N MET A 52 7.82 7.44 -5.91
CA MET A 52 7.89 7.94 -7.29
C MET A 52 8.55 9.31 -7.33
N ASP A 53 8.22 10.19 -6.39
CA ASP A 53 8.83 11.52 -6.29
C ASP A 53 10.30 11.44 -5.84
N TRP A 54 10.68 10.43 -5.03
CA TRP A 54 12.08 10.20 -4.66
C TRP A 54 12.94 9.59 -5.79
N ALA A 55 12.31 9.01 -6.82
CA ALA A 55 13.00 8.37 -7.95
C ALA A 55 13.16 9.31 -9.17
N ALA A 56 12.63 10.54 -9.10
CA ALA A 56 12.75 11.58 -10.12
C ALA A 56 13.96 12.48 -9.84
#